data_AF-D3S5G9-F1
#
_entry.id   AF-D3S5G9-F1
#
_cell.length_a   1.000
_cell.length_b   1.000
_cell.length_c   1.000
_cell.angle_alpha   90.00
_cell.angle_beta   90.00
_cell.angle_gamma   90.00
#
_symmetry.space_group_name_H-M   'P 1'
#
loop_
_entity.id
_entity.type
_entity.pdbx_description
1 polymer ?
#
loop_
_entity_poly.entity_id
_entity_poly.type
_entity_poly.pdbx_seq_one_letter_code
_entity_poly.pdbx_strand_id
1 'polypeptide(L)'
;MKKVLYFLLAILFVISYNFGINVSVDIDNYGWIKISCEKNISEDIKNLSYLDIYKFKKDNIYKFNLKVPLDKEHNQLTYNLSPIGNFKLNKVESSGFLKIDSYNVKNGVIKVKYSYNYFSIALMIFGLLAIIGGIAYYTKYLNKLFKNNATSIYEKSKIMKKYIISMTLYSLYIVGIFISLMILCDSPSFISYILNIDIEMSLIIYIIPMFVAVFLPPILSAKNMVKCFSTKNKDELEKELKKSPLTMSILFILMFAPVIIIFLMIISDIPELIISPFKNEFYKLPTPLRVAFWITFYYFIGIAFSKITKPILKILKISKPIRDEEELNKVKEIVDEISKKLKVKPFKKIEIFNSDVANALVEGLFREKLVLTSKLLKILSEEELKAVIAHELAHKKRTHIKIGFVGFIIIGAVIYSIAIYLLNSINFEGLTIFMGIFLFAYTLDYLICRYISRKIEKDADLLATKVVEPKTYIKALSKIHFASYMPKEGVLNILMTHPSLKDRVKYIQKEFNIPDEEVEKIMDEAYEEVEELQKR
;
A
#
# COMPACT_ATOMS: atom_id res chain seq x y z
N MET A 1 38.13 -22.84 -63.34
CA MET A 1 36.92 -23.03 -62.50
C MET A 1 37.17 -23.72 -61.17
N LYS A 2 37.76 -24.93 -61.09
CA LYS A 2 37.96 -25.63 -59.80
C LYS A 2 38.75 -24.85 -58.73
N LYS A 3 39.84 -24.14 -59.10
CA LYS A 3 40.63 -23.31 -58.16
C LYS A 3 39.86 -22.09 -57.60
N VAL A 4 38.97 -21.50 -58.40
CA VAL A 4 38.09 -20.39 -57.97
C VAL A 4 36.97 -20.90 -57.07
N LEU A 5 36.46 -22.10 -57.33
CA LEU A 5 35.47 -22.76 -56.49
C LEU A 5 36.05 -23.15 -55.11
N TYR A 6 37.30 -23.65 -55.04
CA TYR A 6 37.98 -23.90 -53.77
C TYR A 6 38.33 -22.62 -53.01
N PHE A 7 38.68 -21.54 -53.72
CA PHE A 7 38.90 -20.22 -53.09
C PHE A 7 37.59 -19.61 -52.57
N LEU A 8 36.48 -19.74 -53.31
CA LEU A 8 35.13 -19.35 -52.84
C LEU A 8 34.61 -20.24 -51.71
N LEU A 9 34.90 -21.55 -51.71
CA LEU A 9 34.59 -22.47 -50.61
C LEU A 9 35.45 -22.19 -49.37
N ALA A 10 36.73 -21.83 -49.55
CA ALA A 10 37.60 -21.41 -48.46
C ALA A 10 37.17 -20.04 -47.91
N ILE A 11 36.76 -19.10 -48.77
CA ILE A 11 36.15 -17.83 -48.36
C ILE A 11 34.79 -18.05 -47.70
N LEU A 12 33.96 -18.99 -48.16
CA LEU A 12 32.71 -19.36 -47.50
C LEU A 12 32.96 -20.08 -46.16
N PHE A 13 34.02 -20.88 -46.03
CA PHE A 13 34.44 -21.49 -44.74
C PHE A 13 35.06 -20.47 -43.76
N VAL A 14 35.76 -19.46 -44.29
CA VAL A 14 36.33 -18.34 -43.51
C VAL A 14 35.25 -17.32 -43.14
N ILE A 15 34.22 -17.15 -43.97
CA ILE A 15 33.05 -16.29 -43.70
C ILE A 15 32.02 -17.00 -42.80
N SER A 16 31.94 -18.34 -42.82
CA SER A 16 31.03 -19.10 -41.95
C SER A 16 31.50 -19.26 -40.50
N TYR A 17 32.63 -18.67 -40.11
CA TYR A 17 33.12 -18.66 -38.73
C TYR A 17 33.00 -17.29 -38.04
N ASN A 18 32.27 -16.33 -38.62
CA ASN A 18 31.93 -15.09 -37.92
C ASN A 18 30.65 -15.22 -37.06
N PHE A 19 30.84 -15.93 -35.94
CA PHE A 19 30.21 -15.76 -34.62
C PHE A 19 28.68 -15.64 -34.51
N GLY A 20 28.05 -16.79 -34.25
CA GLY A 20 26.74 -16.89 -33.61
C GLY A 20 26.74 -16.61 -32.09
N ILE A 21 27.83 -16.06 -31.52
CA ILE A 21 27.94 -15.70 -30.10
C ILE A 21 27.91 -14.17 -29.97
N ASN A 22 26.79 -13.68 -29.48
CA ASN A 22 26.54 -12.27 -29.21
C ASN A 22 26.74 -11.98 -27.73
N VAL A 23 27.50 -10.93 -27.41
CA VAL A 23 27.79 -10.52 -26.04
C VAL A 23 27.28 -9.10 -25.82
N SER A 24 26.67 -8.85 -24.68
CA SER A 24 26.39 -7.52 -24.16
C SER A 24 26.92 -7.40 -22.74
N VAL A 25 27.31 -6.21 -22.34
CA VAL A 25 27.77 -5.90 -20.99
C VAL A 25 26.82 -4.91 -20.35
N ASP A 26 26.49 -5.16 -19.10
CA ASP A 26 25.70 -4.24 -18.26
C ASP A 26 26.47 -4.02 -16.96
N ILE A 27 26.57 -2.78 -16.49
CA ILE A 27 27.34 -2.42 -15.30
C ILE A 27 26.42 -1.80 -14.26
N ASP A 28 26.29 -2.47 -13.12
CA ASP A 28 25.54 -2.04 -11.93
C ASP A 28 26.42 -2.16 -10.68
N ASN A 29 25.94 -2.79 -9.59
CA ASN A 29 26.77 -3.25 -8.47
C ASN A 29 27.87 -4.24 -8.90
N TYR A 30 27.63 -4.95 -10.01
CA TYR A 30 28.46 -5.97 -10.64
C TYR A 30 28.61 -5.69 -12.15
N GLY A 31 29.51 -6.43 -12.80
CA GLY A 31 29.48 -6.55 -14.24
C GLY A 31 28.58 -7.73 -14.62
N TRP A 32 27.70 -7.54 -15.59
CA TRP A 32 26.91 -8.62 -16.17
C TRP A 32 27.34 -8.86 -17.61
N ILE A 33 27.91 -10.04 -17.86
CA ILE A 33 28.27 -10.48 -19.21
C ILE A 33 27.11 -11.34 -19.73
N LYS A 34 26.29 -10.75 -20.61
CA LYS A 34 25.11 -11.38 -21.21
C LYS A 34 25.50 -11.99 -22.55
N ILE A 35 25.54 -13.30 -22.63
CA ILE A 35 25.95 -14.08 -23.80
C ILE A 35 24.71 -14.73 -24.42
N SER A 36 24.50 -14.56 -25.72
CA SER A 36 23.41 -15.17 -26.49
C SER A 36 23.98 -15.93 -27.69
N CYS A 37 23.63 -17.20 -27.82
CA CYS A 37 24.15 -18.05 -28.90
C CYS A 37 23.21 -19.19 -29.30
N GLU A 38 23.28 -19.62 -30.56
CA GLU A 38 22.46 -20.72 -31.07
C GLU A 38 22.98 -22.10 -30.64
N LYS A 39 24.28 -22.22 -30.39
CA LYS A 39 24.94 -23.46 -29.94
C LYS A 39 25.03 -23.50 -28.42
N ASN A 40 24.86 -24.68 -27.83
CA ASN A 40 25.08 -24.87 -26.40
C ASN A 40 26.59 -24.81 -26.06
N ILE A 41 27.03 -23.71 -25.47
CA ILE A 41 28.43 -23.46 -25.02
C ILE A 41 28.59 -23.62 -23.50
N SER A 42 27.73 -24.42 -22.85
CA SER A 42 27.76 -24.53 -21.37
C SER A 42 29.09 -25.04 -20.83
N GLU A 43 29.75 -25.95 -21.55
CA GLU A 43 31.03 -26.51 -21.12
C GLU A 43 32.16 -25.48 -21.21
N ASP A 44 32.13 -24.64 -22.25
CA ASP A 44 33.12 -23.57 -22.44
C ASP A 44 32.97 -22.49 -21.36
N ILE A 45 31.73 -22.21 -20.94
CA ILE A 45 31.43 -21.22 -19.89
C ILE A 45 31.87 -21.69 -18.50
N LYS A 46 31.82 -22.99 -18.19
CA LYS A 46 32.28 -23.52 -16.88
C LYS A 46 33.74 -23.17 -16.57
N ASN A 47 34.54 -22.94 -17.62
CA ASN A 47 35.96 -22.58 -17.49
C ASN A 47 36.19 -21.08 -17.29
N LEU A 48 35.14 -20.26 -17.28
CA LEU A 48 35.22 -18.83 -17.03
C LEU A 48 35.08 -18.51 -15.53
N SER A 49 35.70 -17.42 -15.09
CA SER A 49 35.55 -16.92 -13.72
C SER A 49 34.27 -16.09 -13.59
N TYR A 50 33.35 -16.45 -12.70
CA TYR A 50 32.14 -15.67 -12.43
C TYR A 50 31.70 -15.90 -10.98
N LEU A 51 30.96 -14.93 -10.42
CA LEU A 51 30.36 -15.02 -9.09
C LEU A 51 29.09 -15.88 -9.12
N ASP A 52 28.28 -15.70 -10.17
CA ASP A 52 27.02 -16.40 -10.36
C ASP A 52 26.65 -16.47 -11.85
N ILE A 53 25.78 -17.41 -12.23
CA ILE A 53 25.34 -17.60 -13.61
C ILE A 53 23.85 -17.91 -13.71
N TYR A 54 23.15 -17.13 -14.52
CA TYR A 54 21.76 -17.40 -14.89
C TYR A 54 21.71 -17.93 -16.32
N LYS A 55 21.24 -19.16 -16.46
CA LYS A 55 21.12 -19.83 -17.75
C LYS A 55 19.66 -20.07 -18.10
N PHE A 56 19.26 -19.69 -19.29
CA PHE A 56 17.94 -20.00 -19.83
C PHE A 56 17.97 -20.17 -21.34
N LYS A 57 17.00 -20.92 -21.88
CA LYS A 57 16.85 -21.14 -23.32
C LYS A 57 15.51 -20.56 -23.76
N LYS A 58 15.52 -19.66 -24.75
CA LYS A 58 14.33 -19.04 -25.34
C LYS A 58 14.46 -19.09 -26.86
N ASP A 59 13.44 -19.61 -27.54
CA ASP A 59 13.37 -19.67 -29.02
C ASP A 59 14.61 -20.29 -29.70
N ASN A 60 15.10 -21.41 -29.15
CA ASN A 60 16.34 -22.10 -29.58
C ASN A 60 17.66 -21.34 -29.38
N ILE A 61 17.64 -20.17 -28.75
CA ILE A 61 18.84 -19.42 -28.36
C ILE A 61 19.17 -19.72 -26.90
N TYR A 62 20.42 -20.11 -26.65
CA TYR A 62 20.98 -20.23 -25.31
C TYR A 62 21.41 -18.85 -24.82
N LYS A 63 20.92 -18.45 -23.64
CA LYS A 63 21.29 -17.21 -22.97
C LYS A 63 21.98 -17.52 -21.64
N PHE A 64 23.11 -16.86 -21.41
CA PHE A 64 23.90 -16.97 -20.19
C PHE A 64 24.20 -15.56 -19.68
N ASN A 65 23.82 -15.27 -18.44
CA ASN A 65 24.15 -14.01 -17.78
C ASN A 65 25.15 -14.32 -16.67
N LEU A 66 26.41 -13.92 -16.87
CA LEU A 66 27.48 -14.11 -15.90
C LEU A 66 27.58 -12.87 -15.02
N LYS A 67 27.43 -13.05 -13.70
CA LYS A 67 27.71 -12.02 -12.69
C LYS A 67 29.21 -12.01 -12.42
N VAL A 68 29.88 -10.89 -12.62
CA VAL A 68 31.34 -10.78 -12.48
C VAL A 68 31.70 -9.58 -11.58
N PRO A 69 32.81 -9.65 -10.82
CA PRO A 69 33.20 -8.54 -9.97
C PRO A 69 33.63 -7.32 -10.81
N LEU A 70 33.37 -6.13 -10.29
CA LEU A 70 33.90 -4.87 -10.83
C LEU A 70 35.15 -4.46 -10.08
N ASP A 71 36.11 -3.87 -10.79
CA ASP A 71 37.19 -3.13 -10.17
C ASP A 71 36.68 -1.72 -9.83
N LYS A 72 36.01 -1.61 -8.68
CA LYS A 72 35.41 -0.36 -8.19
C LYS A 72 36.45 0.69 -7.82
N GLU A 73 37.69 0.29 -7.50
CA GLU A 73 38.77 1.23 -7.19
C GLU A 73 39.23 1.98 -8.44
N HIS A 74 39.33 1.28 -9.57
CA HIS A 74 39.73 1.86 -10.85
C HIS A 74 38.55 2.22 -11.77
N ASN A 75 37.32 2.05 -11.30
CA ASN A 75 36.07 2.18 -12.06
C ASN A 75 36.13 1.49 -13.44
N GLN A 76 36.51 0.22 -13.42
CA GLN A 76 36.73 -0.56 -14.63
C GLN A 76 36.16 -1.97 -14.49
N LEU A 77 35.65 -2.51 -15.58
CA LEU A 77 35.41 -3.94 -15.75
C LEU A 77 36.44 -4.48 -16.73
N THR A 78 37.15 -5.54 -16.33
CA THR A 78 38.02 -6.31 -17.23
C THR A 78 37.61 -7.76 -17.18
N TYR A 79 37.25 -8.34 -18.32
CA TYR A 79 36.76 -9.71 -18.37
C TYR A 79 37.28 -10.48 -19.57
N ASN A 80 37.85 -11.66 -19.32
CA ASN A 80 38.45 -12.50 -20.35
C ASN A 80 37.45 -13.53 -20.89
N LEU A 81 36.99 -13.33 -22.13
CA LEU A 81 36.13 -14.26 -22.88
C LEU A 81 36.88 -15.02 -23.98
N SER A 82 38.21 -14.94 -24.05
CA SER A 82 38.97 -15.74 -25.04
C SER A 82 38.68 -17.25 -25.03
N PRO A 83 38.36 -17.92 -23.88
CA PRO A 83 38.07 -19.36 -23.88
C PRO A 83 36.81 -19.77 -24.66
N ILE A 84 35.84 -18.87 -24.86
CA ILE A 84 34.61 -19.17 -25.61
C ILE A 84 34.74 -18.93 -27.12
N GLY A 85 35.95 -18.61 -27.59
CA GLY A 85 36.22 -18.24 -28.98
C GLY A 85 35.98 -16.75 -29.25
N ASN A 86 35.94 -16.34 -30.52
CA ASN A 86 35.59 -14.94 -30.80
C ASN A 86 34.10 -14.71 -30.53
N PHE A 87 33.71 -13.44 -30.49
CA PHE A 87 32.34 -13.04 -30.21
C PHE A 87 32.13 -11.63 -30.75
N LYS A 88 30.86 -11.24 -30.87
CA LYS A 88 30.49 -9.87 -31.22
C LYS A 88 29.93 -9.15 -29.98
N LEU A 89 30.58 -8.07 -29.57
CA LEU A 89 30.07 -7.17 -28.53
C LEU A 89 29.02 -6.24 -29.15
N ASN A 90 27.75 -6.43 -28.80
CA ASN A 90 26.63 -5.70 -29.38
C ASN A 90 26.26 -4.45 -28.58
N LYS A 91 26.37 -4.50 -27.26
CA LYS A 91 25.89 -3.44 -26.37
C LYS A 91 26.73 -3.36 -25.10
N VAL A 92 27.01 -2.15 -24.64
CA VAL A 92 27.57 -1.88 -23.31
C VAL A 92 26.71 -0.82 -22.67
N GLU A 93 26.07 -1.16 -21.55
CA GLU A 93 25.19 -0.30 -20.79
C GLU A 93 25.62 -0.23 -19.33
N SER A 94 25.03 0.72 -18.61
CA SER A 94 25.20 0.85 -17.18
C SER A 94 23.90 1.29 -16.53
N SER A 95 23.78 1.02 -15.23
CA SER A 95 22.75 1.61 -14.37
C SER A 95 22.76 3.14 -14.45
N GLY A 96 21.62 3.77 -14.17
CA GLY A 96 21.41 5.23 -14.38
C GLY A 96 22.36 6.15 -13.59
N PHE A 97 22.94 5.66 -12.49
CA PHE A 97 23.91 6.37 -11.66
C PHE A 97 25.36 6.27 -12.17
N LEU A 98 25.62 5.43 -13.17
CA LEU A 98 26.92 5.27 -13.84
C LEU A 98 26.84 5.76 -15.28
N LYS A 99 27.99 6.09 -15.84
CA LYS A 99 28.17 6.44 -17.25
C LYS A 99 29.34 5.64 -17.81
N ILE A 100 29.14 5.03 -18.97
CA ILE A 100 30.23 4.38 -19.71
C ILE A 100 31.10 5.45 -20.38
N ASP A 101 32.39 5.48 -20.06
CA ASP A 101 33.34 6.43 -20.64
C ASP A 101 33.95 5.88 -21.92
N SER A 102 34.35 4.62 -21.91
CA SER A 102 34.90 3.92 -23.07
C SER A 102 34.87 2.41 -22.88
N TYR A 103 34.85 1.66 -23.99
CA TYR A 103 35.04 0.22 -23.95
C TYR A 103 35.87 -0.25 -25.15
N ASN A 104 36.60 -1.36 -24.98
CA ASN A 104 37.29 -2.03 -26.07
C ASN A 104 37.33 -3.54 -25.86
N VAL A 105 37.56 -4.26 -26.95
CA VAL A 105 37.80 -5.70 -26.96
C VAL A 105 39.17 -5.95 -27.60
N LYS A 106 40.09 -6.57 -26.87
CA LYS A 106 41.41 -6.97 -27.38
C LYS A 106 41.70 -8.41 -26.98
N ASN A 107 42.01 -9.27 -27.95
CA ASN A 107 42.35 -10.68 -27.73
C ASN A 107 41.32 -11.44 -26.88
N GLY A 108 40.02 -11.22 -27.14
CA GLY A 108 38.92 -11.82 -26.37
C GLY A 108 38.72 -11.24 -24.96
N VAL A 109 39.50 -10.25 -24.55
CA VAL A 109 39.32 -9.53 -23.27
C VAL A 109 38.49 -8.27 -23.50
N ILE A 110 37.37 -8.16 -22.78
CA ILE A 110 36.54 -6.97 -22.72
C ILE A 110 37.10 -6.05 -21.63
N LYS A 111 37.31 -4.77 -21.95
CA LYS A 111 37.58 -3.73 -20.97
C LYS A 111 36.54 -2.63 -21.11
N VAL A 112 35.87 -2.29 -20.02
CA VAL A 112 34.90 -1.19 -19.95
C VAL A 112 35.33 -0.24 -18.83
N LYS A 113 35.56 1.02 -19.15
CA LYS A 113 35.77 2.09 -18.18
C LYS A 113 34.47 2.86 -17.98
N TYR A 114 34.16 3.14 -16.73
CA TYR A 114 32.96 3.89 -16.37
C TYR A 114 33.28 4.95 -15.32
N SER A 115 32.39 5.91 -15.18
CA SER A 115 32.45 6.96 -14.19
C SER A 115 31.08 7.17 -13.56
N TYR A 116 31.04 7.93 -12.47
CA TYR A 116 29.76 8.31 -11.87
C TYR A 116 29.02 9.30 -12.76
N ASN A 117 27.72 9.07 -12.91
CA ASN A 117 26.83 10.07 -13.48
C ASN A 117 26.53 11.13 -12.42
N TYR A 118 27.37 12.17 -12.34
CA TYR A 118 27.24 13.24 -11.36
C TYR A 118 25.90 13.98 -11.44
N PHE A 119 25.24 14.02 -12.60
CA PHE A 119 23.90 14.58 -12.71
C PHE A 119 22.88 13.75 -11.93
N SER A 120 22.87 12.42 -12.10
CA SER A 120 22.00 11.50 -11.37
C SER A 120 22.24 11.59 -9.85
N ILE A 121 23.50 11.66 -9.43
CA ILE A 121 23.88 11.81 -8.02
C ILE A 121 23.41 13.16 -7.47
N ALA A 122 23.62 14.25 -8.21
CA ALA A 122 23.15 15.58 -7.81
C ALA A 122 21.62 15.62 -7.66
N LEU A 123 20.90 14.97 -8.57
CA LEU A 123 19.45 14.84 -8.51
C LEU A 123 18.98 14.03 -7.29
N MET A 124 19.69 12.96 -6.92
CA MET A 124 19.43 12.21 -5.68
C MET A 124 19.63 13.08 -4.43
N ILE A 125 20.74 13.81 -4.35
CA ILE A 125 21.01 14.73 -3.23
C ILE A 125 19.91 15.80 -3.15
N PHE A 126 19.56 16.41 -4.28
CA PHE A 126 18.49 17.40 -4.34
C PHE A 126 17.14 16.82 -3.90
N GLY A 127 16.79 15.62 -4.33
CA GLY A 127 15.56 14.94 -3.91
C GLY A 127 15.54 14.64 -2.40
N LEU A 128 16.67 14.22 -1.82
CA LEU A 128 16.80 14.03 -0.37
C LEU A 128 16.64 15.35 0.41
N LEU A 129 17.26 16.43 -0.07
CA LEU A 129 17.09 17.76 0.52
C LEU A 129 15.65 18.25 0.43
N ALA A 130 14.97 17.99 -0.71
CA ALA A 130 13.56 18.30 -0.89
C ALA A 130 12.67 17.52 0.10
N ILE A 131 12.94 16.23 0.33
CA ILE A 131 12.25 15.42 1.33
C ILE A 131 12.44 16.01 2.74
N ILE A 132 13.68 16.31 3.14
CA ILE A 132 13.99 16.90 4.46
C ILE A 132 13.29 18.26 4.63
N GLY A 133 13.37 19.12 3.61
CA GLY A 133 12.70 20.41 3.58
C GLY A 133 11.17 20.27 3.67
N GLY A 134 10.60 19.30 2.96
CA GLY A 134 9.18 18.96 3.01
C GLY A 134 8.74 18.50 4.39
N ILE A 135 9.49 17.60 5.04
CA ILE A 135 9.24 17.15 6.42
C ILE A 135 9.23 18.36 7.37
N ALA A 136 10.26 19.21 7.31
CA ALA A 136 10.37 20.38 8.18
C ALA A 136 9.23 21.39 7.95
N TYR A 137 8.95 21.70 6.67
CA TYR A 137 7.87 22.60 6.28
C TYR A 137 6.51 22.10 6.75
N TYR A 138 6.20 20.83 6.48
CA TYR A 138 4.90 20.27 6.80
C TYR A 138 4.72 20.10 8.32
N THR A 139 5.77 19.71 9.05
CA THR A 139 5.75 19.71 10.53
C THR A 139 5.45 21.10 11.09
N LYS A 140 6.09 22.15 10.55
CA LYS A 140 5.81 23.54 10.93
C LYS A 140 4.37 23.95 10.60
N TYR A 141 3.86 23.56 9.43
CA TYR A 141 2.48 23.78 9.03
C TYR A 141 1.49 23.10 10.00
N LEU A 142 1.70 21.82 10.33
CA LEU A 142 0.86 21.07 11.26
C LEU A 142 0.87 21.70 12.65
N ASN A 143 2.05 22.06 13.17
CA ASN A 143 2.16 22.75 14.45
C ASN A 143 1.44 24.10 14.47
N LYS A 144 1.43 24.83 13.35
CA LYS A 144 0.65 26.07 13.20
C LYS A 144 -0.86 25.78 13.13
N LEU A 145 -1.25 24.75 12.38
CA LEU A 145 -2.65 24.35 12.19
C LEU A 145 -3.32 23.93 13.51
N PHE A 146 -2.58 23.19 14.36
CA PHE A 146 -3.06 22.67 15.64
C PHE A 146 -2.62 23.52 16.85
N LYS A 147 -2.13 24.75 16.64
CA LYS A 147 -1.57 25.59 17.71
C LYS A 147 -2.60 25.94 18.79
N ASN A 148 -3.83 26.24 18.36
CA ASN A 148 -4.90 26.72 19.22
C ASN A 148 -5.89 25.59 19.50
N ASN A 149 -6.50 25.62 20.69
CA ASN A 149 -7.60 24.72 21.01
C ASN A 149 -8.80 25.11 20.16
N ALA A 150 -9.41 24.13 19.51
CA ALA A 150 -10.63 24.34 18.76
C ALA A 150 -11.82 24.24 19.72
N THR A 151 -12.64 25.30 19.73
CA THR A 151 -13.69 25.50 20.74
C THR A 151 -15.03 24.92 20.31
N SER A 152 -15.28 24.81 19.01
CA SER A 152 -16.52 24.24 18.44
C SER A 152 -16.26 23.04 17.52
N ILE A 153 -17.27 22.21 17.31
CA ILE A 153 -17.27 21.14 16.32
C ILE A 153 -16.96 21.68 14.92
N TYR A 154 -17.50 22.85 14.57
CA TYR A 154 -17.23 23.48 13.28
C TYR A 154 -15.74 23.81 13.09
N GLU A 155 -15.09 24.41 14.09
CA GLU A 155 -13.65 24.69 14.05
C GLU A 155 -12.83 23.39 13.93
N LYS A 156 -13.19 22.38 14.72
CA LYS A 156 -12.54 21.06 14.70
C LYS A 156 -12.67 20.39 13.32
N SER A 157 -13.86 20.41 12.72
CA SER A 157 -14.12 19.85 11.38
C SER A 157 -13.35 20.61 10.29
N LYS A 158 -13.28 21.95 10.38
CA LYS A 158 -12.49 22.78 9.46
C LYS A 158 -11.00 22.48 9.53
N ILE A 159 -10.47 22.27 10.74
CA ILE A 159 -9.07 21.85 10.96
C ILE A 159 -8.84 20.46 10.38
N MET A 160 -9.72 19.49 10.67
CA MET A 160 -9.61 18.13 10.13
C MET A 160 -9.65 18.10 8.60
N LYS A 161 -10.52 18.89 7.96
CA LYS A 161 -10.56 19.02 6.50
C LYS A 161 -9.21 19.51 5.95
N LYS A 162 -8.63 20.55 6.54
CA LYS A 162 -7.31 21.06 6.14
C LYS A 162 -6.20 20.02 6.35
N TYR A 163 -6.24 19.32 7.49
CA TYR A 163 -5.29 18.25 7.79
C TYR A 163 -5.36 17.12 6.76
N ILE A 164 -6.55 16.60 6.45
CA ILE A 164 -6.73 15.51 5.48
C ILE A 164 -6.22 15.92 4.10
N ILE A 165 -6.58 17.12 3.62
CA ILE A 165 -6.15 17.62 2.31
C ILE A 165 -4.63 17.79 2.27
N SER A 166 -4.07 18.50 3.24
CA SER A 166 -2.63 18.77 3.28
C SER A 166 -1.80 17.49 3.49
N MET A 167 -2.30 16.52 4.26
CA MET A 167 -1.66 15.21 4.45
C MET A 167 -1.65 14.40 3.16
N THR A 168 -2.75 14.43 2.41
CA THR A 168 -2.83 13.76 1.11
C THR A 168 -1.83 14.36 0.13
N LEU A 169 -1.80 15.69 -0.01
CA LEU A 169 -0.87 16.39 -0.90
C LEU A 169 0.59 16.18 -0.49
N TYR A 170 0.88 16.24 0.81
CA TYR A 170 2.21 15.96 1.34
C TYR A 170 2.65 14.51 1.07
N SER A 171 1.76 13.54 1.25
CA SER A 171 2.06 12.13 0.96
C SER A 171 2.39 11.94 -0.52
N LEU A 172 1.60 12.53 -1.42
CA LEU A 172 1.83 12.49 -2.86
C LEU A 172 3.15 13.17 -3.25
N TYR A 173 3.49 14.28 -2.60
CA TYR A 173 4.78 14.96 -2.79
C TYR A 173 5.96 14.05 -2.42
N ILE A 174 5.94 13.44 -1.22
CA ILE A 174 7.02 12.56 -0.76
C ILE A 174 7.13 11.33 -1.67
N VAL A 175 6.03 10.61 -1.87
CA VAL A 175 5.99 9.40 -2.72
C VAL A 175 6.41 9.74 -4.15
N GLY A 176 5.97 10.88 -4.68
CA GLY A 176 6.35 11.35 -6.01
C GLY A 176 7.85 11.59 -6.16
N ILE A 177 8.52 12.16 -5.15
CA ILE A 177 9.97 12.31 -5.15
C ILE A 177 10.67 10.95 -5.13
N PHE A 178 10.28 10.05 -4.21
CA PHE A 178 10.88 8.70 -4.15
C PHE A 178 10.71 7.94 -5.47
N ILE A 179 9.51 7.92 -6.04
CA ILE A 179 9.27 7.28 -7.34
C ILE A 179 10.13 7.93 -8.44
N SER A 180 10.22 9.26 -8.48
CA SER A 180 11.03 9.97 -9.47
C SER A 180 12.51 9.65 -9.34
N LEU A 181 13.06 9.61 -8.12
CA LEU A 181 14.46 9.27 -7.88
C LEU A 181 14.77 7.82 -8.27
N MET A 182 13.87 6.90 -7.97
CA MET A 182 14.01 5.51 -8.35
C MET A 182 13.98 5.31 -9.87
N ILE A 183 13.09 6.04 -10.59
CA ILE A 183 12.99 5.94 -12.05
C ILE A 183 14.15 6.66 -12.76
N LEU A 184 14.46 7.89 -12.35
CA LEU A 184 15.40 8.76 -13.06
C LEU A 184 16.86 8.50 -12.66
N CYS A 185 17.11 8.11 -11.41
CA CYS A 185 18.47 7.95 -10.88
C CYS A 185 18.84 6.50 -10.58
N ASP A 186 17.91 5.55 -10.71
CA ASP A 186 18.13 4.14 -10.35
C ASP A 186 18.66 4.01 -8.90
N SER A 187 18.03 4.76 -8.00
CA SER A 187 18.49 4.93 -6.62
C SER A 187 18.62 3.63 -5.81
N PRO A 188 17.79 2.56 -5.99
CA PRO A 188 18.05 1.28 -5.35
C PRO A 188 19.35 0.63 -5.86
N SER A 189 19.63 0.69 -7.16
CA SER A 189 20.87 0.13 -7.70
C SER A 189 22.09 0.90 -7.20
N PHE A 190 21.97 2.23 -7.04
CA PHE A 190 23.02 3.05 -6.41
C PHE A 190 23.30 2.63 -4.95
N ILE A 191 22.26 2.42 -4.14
CA ILE A 191 22.41 1.97 -2.75
C ILE A 191 23.03 0.57 -2.70
N SER A 192 22.62 -0.33 -3.61
CA SER A 192 23.22 -1.67 -3.77
C SER A 192 24.71 -1.56 -4.08
N TYR A 193 25.08 -0.68 -5.02
CA TYR A 193 26.48 -0.44 -5.43
C TYR A 193 27.35 0.06 -4.28
N ILE A 194 26.89 1.07 -3.54
CA ILE A 194 27.64 1.73 -2.46
C ILE A 194 27.76 0.84 -1.23
N LEU A 195 26.69 0.13 -0.85
CA LEU A 195 26.69 -0.73 0.34
C LEU A 195 27.16 -2.15 0.05
N ASN A 196 27.38 -2.51 -1.22
CA ASN A 196 27.73 -3.85 -1.67
C ASN A 196 26.74 -4.93 -1.17
N ILE A 197 25.45 -4.63 -1.29
CA ILE A 197 24.34 -5.51 -0.90
C ILE A 197 23.53 -5.90 -2.12
N ASP A 198 22.73 -6.95 -2.01
CA ASP A 198 21.82 -7.37 -3.08
C ASP A 198 20.72 -6.31 -3.35
N ILE A 199 20.19 -6.31 -4.57
CA ILE A 199 19.24 -5.29 -5.03
C ILE A 199 17.93 -5.35 -4.23
N GLU A 200 17.54 -6.53 -3.78
CA GLU A 200 16.35 -6.73 -2.95
C GLU A 200 16.50 -6.07 -1.58
N MET A 201 17.66 -6.24 -0.94
CA MET A 201 17.97 -5.58 0.34
C MET A 201 18.04 -4.07 0.18
N SER A 202 18.59 -3.61 -0.94
CA SER A 202 18.62 -2.19 -1.29
C SER A 202 17.21 -1.60 -1.45
N LEU A 203 16.29 -2.30 -2.10
CA LEU A 203 14.89 -1.87 -2.22
C LEU A 203 14.21 -1.71 -0.86
N ILE A 204 14.50 -2.59 0.11
CA ILE A 204 13.99 -2.45 1.49
C ILE A 204 14.52 -1.17 2.14
N ILE A 205 15.84 -0.94 2.06
CA ILE A 205 16.50 0.26 2.60
C ILE A 205 15.96 1.52 1.91
N TYR A 206 15.55 1.43 0.66
CA TYR A 206 14.96 2.54 -0.08
C TYR A 206 13.51 2.86 0.33
N ILE A 207 12.67 1.83 0.52
CA ILE A 207 11.24 1.98 0.77
C ILE A 207 10.93 2.39 2.23
N ILE A 208 11.67 1.87 3.21
CA ILE A 208 11.40 2.18 4.63
C ILE A 208 11.46 3.69 4.92
N PRO A 209 12.50 4.44 4.50
CA PRO A 209 12.58 5.89 4.67
C PRO A 209 11.41 6.65 4.03
N MET A 210 10.83 6.15 2.93
CA MET A 210 9.66 6.76 2.31
C MET A 210 8.45 6.75 3.26
N PHE A 211 8.15 5.60 3.87
CA PHE A 211 7.08 5.52 4.87
C PHE A 211 7.38 6.39 6.09
N VAL A 212 8.61 6.36 6.60
CA VAL A 212 9.02 7.22 7.72
C VAL A 212 8.81 8.70 7.37
N ALA A 213 9.24 9.15 6.20
CA ALA A 213 9.10 10.53 5.76
C ALA A 213 7.63 10.99 5.69
N VAL A 214 6.72 10.14 5.20
CA VAL A 214 5.28 10.45 5.16
C VAL A 214 4.69 10.64 6.56
N PHE A 215 5.05 9.79 7.54
CA PHE A 215 4.39 9.78 8.85
C PHE A 215 5.13 10.54 9.96
N LEU A 216 6.36 10.95 9.72
CA LEU A 216 7.15 11.68 10.71
C LEU A 216 6.49 13.02 11.12
N PRO A 217 5.95 13.86 10.22
CA PRO A 217 5.34 15.12 10.63
C PRO A 217 4.13 14.96 11.58
N PRO A 218 3.14 14.07 11.34
CA PRO A 218 2.10 13.78 12.33
C PRO A 218 2.62 13.31 13.69
N ILE A 219 3.68 12.48 13.72
CA ILE A 219 4.30 12.04 14.99
C ILE A 219 4.88 13.22 15.75
N LEU A 220 5.64 14.08 15.05
CA LEU A 220 6.26 15.27 15.65
C LEU A 220 5.21 16.31 16.11
N SER A 221 4.06 16.37 15.44
CA SER A 221 2.95 17.27 15.79
C SER A 221 1.91 16.66 16.73
N ALA A 222 2.09 15.40 17.18
CA ALA A 222 1.08 14.65 17.94
C ALA A 222 0.61 15.37 19.22
N LYS A 223 1.50 16.08 19.91
CA LYS A 223 1.15 16.87 21.11
C LYS A 223 0.17 17.99 20.78
N ASN A 224 0.45 18.77 19.74
CA ASN A 224 -0.42 19.86 19.31
C ASN A 224 -1.76 19.32 18.80
N MET A 225 -1.75 18.20 18.07
CA MET A 225 -2.96 17.54 17.60
C MET A 225 -3.87 17.13 18.77
N VAL A 226 -3.34 16.40 19.75
CA VAL A 226 -4.11 15.98 20.94
C VAL A 226 -4.62 17.19 21.71
N LYS A 227 -3.77 18.20 21.91
CA LYS A 227 -4.16 19.43 22.61
C LYS A 227 -5.31 20.16 21.90
N CYS A 228 -5.26 20.24 20.57
CA CYS A 228 -6.24 20.96 19.77
C CYS A 228 -7.67 20.41 19.89
N PHE A 229 -7.81 19.08 20.03
CA PHE A 229 -9.10 18.40 20.10
C PHE A 229 -9.54 17.99 21.52
N SER A 230 -8.64 18.07 22.51
CA SER A 230 -8.93 17.62 23.87
C SER A 230 -9.98 18.49 24.55
N THR A 231 -10.95 17.83 25.17
CA THR A 231 -11.90 18.42 26.15
C THR A 231 -11.59 18.00 27.59
N LYS A 232 -10.47 17.29 27.81
CA LYS A 232 -10.10 16.73 29.12
C LYS A 232 -9.58 17.79 30.08
N ASN A 233 -9.68 17.48 31.37
CA ASN A 233 -9.06 18.26 32.44
C ASN A 233 -7.52 18.29 32.31
N LYS A 234 -6.89 19.21 33.03
CA LYS A 234 -5.45 19.49 32.92
C LYS A 234 -4.57 18.27 33.18
N ASP A 235 -4.89 17.49 34.22
CA ASP A 235 -4.07 16.36 34.66
C ASP A 235 -4.15 15.15 33.71
N GLU A 236 -5.34 14.86 33.18
CA GLU A 236 -5.53 13.83 32.17
C GLU A 236 -4.87 14.22 30.84
N LEU A 237 -5.04 15.49 30.44
CA LEU A 237 -4.42 16.02 29.24
C LEU A 237 -2.88 15.93 29.31
N GLU A 238 -2.26 16.29 30.45
CA GLU A 238 -0.80 16.22 30.58
C GLU A 238 -0.28 14.78 30.42
N LYS A 239 -0.98 13.80 31.00
CA LYS A 239 -0.63 12.37 30.87
C LYS A 239 -0.74 11.90 29.42
N GLU A 240 -1.76 12.36 28.69
CA GLU A 240 -1.98 12.01 27.28
C GLU A 240 -0.95 12.67 26.36
N LEU A 241 -0.65 13.95 26.55
CA LEU A 241 0.37 14.68 25.79
C LEU A 241 1.76 14.06 25.92
N LYS A 242 2.12 13.54 27.10
CA LYS A 242 3.41 12.85 27.30
C LYS A 242 3.50 11.57 26.47
N LYS A 243 2.38 10.87 26.28
CA LYS A 243 2.33 9.58 25.57
C LYS A 243 2.03 9.73 24.08
N SER A 244 1.44 10.84 23.64
CA SER A 244 0.88 10.96 22.30
C SER A 244 1.86 10.69 21.15
N PRO A 245 3.15 11.14 21.18
CA PRO A 245 4.07 10.82 20.09
C PRO A 245 4.36 9.32 20.02
N LEU A 246 4.58 8.67 21.18
CA LEU A 246 4.82 7.23 21.25
C LEU A 246 3.60 6.43 20.78
N THR A 247 2.40 6.82 21.22
CA THR A 247 1.15 6.18 20.78
C THR A 247 0.98 6.28 19.27
N MET A 248 1.19 7.47 18.69
CA MET A 248 1.12 7.68 17.24
C MET A 248 2.16 6.83 16.49
N SER A 249 3.41 6.81 16.94
CA SER A 249 4.46 5.97 16.36
C SER A 249 4.09 4.49 16.35
N ILE A 250 3.58 3.97 17.47
CA ILE A 250 3.15 2.57 17.57
C ILE A 250 2.00 2.30 16.61
N LEU A 251 0.97 3.16 16.57
CA LEU A 251 -0.16 2.99 15.66
C LEU A 251 0.28 2.95 14.19
N PHE A 252 1.22 3.81 13.80
CA PHE A 252 1.77 3.79 12.43
C PHE A 252 2.58 2.52 12.13
N ILE A 253 3.44 2.09 13.05
CA ILE A 253 4.18 0.83 12.87
C ILE A 253 3.21 -0.35 12.70
N LEU A 254 2.18 -0.44 13.55
CA LEU A 254 1.18 -1.50 13.46
C LEU A 254 0.35 -1.42 12.18
N MET A 255 0.10 -0.22 11.65
CA MET A 255 -0.63 -0.04 10.40
C MET A 255 0.12 -0.58 9.18
N PHE A 256 1.45 -0.42 9.13
CA PHE A 256 2.28 -0.81 7.97
C PHE A 256 3.01 -2.14 8.12
N ALA A 257 3.15 -2.65 9.34
CA ALA A 257 3.81 -3.92 9.58
C ALA A 257 3.29 -5.08 8.70
N PRO A 258 1.97 -5.25 8.40
CA PRO A 258 1.52 -6.27 7.46
C PRO A 258 2.11 -6.10 6.06
N VAL A 259 2.17 -4.86 5.55
CA VAL A 259 2.70 -4.55 4.22
C VAL A 259 4.20 -4.82 4.19
N ILE A 260 4.92 -4.42 5.22
CA ILE A 260 6.37 -4.68 5.36
C ILE A 260 6.62 -6.19 5.42
N ILE A 261 5.85 -6.94 6.21
CA ILE A 261 5.96 -8.40 6.30
C ILE A 261 5.72 -9.05 4.93
N ILE A 262 4.66 -8.66 4.22
CA ILE A 262 4.36 -9.18 2.87
C ILE A 262 5.51 -8.86 1.91
N PHE A 263 6.04 -7.64 1.94
CA PHE A 263 7.16 -7.23 1.10
C PHE A 263 8.43 -8.04 1.38
N LEU A 264 8.79 -8.22 2.66
CA LEU A 264 9.91 -9.06 3.08
C LEU A 264 9.73 -10.51 2.63
N MET A 265 8.52 -11.05 2.74
CA MET A 265 8.22 -12.41 2.26
C MET A 265 8.45 -12.56 0.77
N ILE A 266 7.99 -11.60 -0.04
CA ILE A 266 8.17 -11.61 -1.50
C ILE A 266 9.66 -11.58 -1.85
N ILE A 267 10.43 -10.71 -1.21
CA ILE A 267 11.88 -10.58 -1.45
C ILE A 267 12.66 -11.83 -1.04
N SER A 268 12.24 -12.50 0.04
CA SER A 268 12.92 -13.71 0.52
C SER A 268 12.43 -14.99 -0.17
N ASP A 269 11.78 -14.89 -1.33
CA ASP A 269 11.22 -16.01 -2.11
C ASP A 269 10.34 -16.98 -1.31
N ILE A 270 9.76 -16.50 -0.20
CA ILE A 270 8.85 -17.29 0.64
C ILE A 270 7.62 -17.78 -0.14
N PRO A 271 7.01 -16.99 -1.06
CA PRO A 271 5.94 -17.49 -1.91
C PRO A 271 6.31 -18.74 -2.70
N GLU A 272 7.53 -18.80 -3.22
CA GLU A 272 8.04 -19.94 -4.00
C GLU A 272 8.24 -21.17 -3.11
N LEU A 273 8.78 -20.98 -1.91
CA LEU A 273 8.90 -22.03 -0.89
C LEU A 273 7.54 -22.61 -0.50
N ILE A 274 6.52 -21.76 -0.31
CA ILE A 274 5.16 -22.17 0.07
C ILE A 274 4.53 -23.07 -1.00
N ILE A 275 4.68 -22.73 -2.27
CA ILE A 275 4.09 -23.52 -3.37
C ILE A 275 4.97 -24.69 -3.80
N SER A 276 6.22 -24.76 -3.35
CA SER A 276 7.18 -25.81 -3.77
C SER A 276 6.63 -27.25 -3.75
N PRO A 277 5.79 -27.70 -2.79
CA PRO A 277 5.28 -29.07 -2.78
C PRO A 277 4.29 -29.37 -3.92
N PHE A 278 3.66 -28.34 -4.49
CA PHE A 278 2.63 -28.47 -5.52
C PHE A 278 2.87 -27.51 -6.70
N LYS A 279 4.12 -27.04 -6.88
CA LYS A 279 4.51 -25.99 -7.84
C LYS A 279 4.01 -26.28 -9.26
N ASN A 280 4.22 -27.50 -9.74
CA ASN A 280 3.82 -27.90 -11.09
C ASN A 280 2.31 -27.82 -11.28
N GLU A 281 1.52 -28.29 -10.31
CA GLU A 281 0.06 -28.20 -10.37
C GLU A 281 -0.42 -26.76 -10.22
N PHE A 282 0.22 -25.96 -9.36
CA PHE A 282 -0.10 -24.55 -9.19
C PHE A 282 0.07 -23.77 -10.49
N TYR A 283 1.18 -23.98 -11.21
CA TYR A 283 1.44 -23.29 -12.47
C TYR A 283 0.60 -23.81 -13.65
N LYS A 284 -0.08 -24.96 -13.55
CA LYS A 284 -1.12 -25.37 -14.51
C LYS A 284 -2.42 -24.58 -14.36
N LEU A 285 -2.68 -23.98 -13.20
CA LEU A 285 -3.88 -23.19 -12.98
C LEU A 285 -3.89 -21.92 -13.85
N PRO A 286 -5.06 -21.49 -14.36
CA PRO A 286 -5.22 -20.18 -14.98
C PRO A 286 -4.72 -19.04 -14.09
N THR A 287 -4.10 -18.02 -14.70
CA THR A 287 -3.55 -16.86 -13.99
C THR A 287 -4.52 -16.25 -12.96
N PRO A 288 -5.82 -16.04 -13.26
CA PRO A 288 -6.76 -15.50 -12.27
C PRO A 288 -6.88 -16.32 -10.99
N LEU A 289 -6.82 -17.66 -11.08
CA LEU A 289 -6.90 -18.52 -9.89
C LEU A 289 -5.62 -18.42 -9.04
N ARG A 290 -4.46 -18.33 -9.68
CA ARG A 290 -3.18 -18.13 -8.98
C ARG A 290 -3.15 -16.78 -8.26
N VAL A 291 -3.62 -15.72 -8.92
CA VAL A 291 -3.72 -14.39 -8.32
C VAL A 291 -4.72 -14.39 -7.16
N ALA A 292 -5.90 -15.00 -7.34
CA ALA A 292 -6.90 -15.12 -6.28
C ALA A 292 -6.36 -15.86 -5.04
N PHE A 293 -5.58 -16.93 -5.24
CA PHE A 293 -4.88 -17.65 -4.17
C PHE A 293 -3.96 -16.71 -3.38
N TRP A 294 -3.09 -15.96 -4.04
CA TRP A 294 -2.16 -15.04 -3.37
C TRP A 294 -2.86 -13.88 -2.65
N ILE A 295 -3.88 -13.27 -3.27
CA ILE A 295 -4.69 -12.24 -2.63
C ILE A 295 -5.32 -12.79 -1.33
N THR A 296 -5.89 -13.98 -1.40
CA THR A 296 -6.49 -14.65 -0.25
C THR A 296 -5.46 -14.93 0.84
N PHE A 297 -4.29 -15.47 0.46
CA PHE A 297 -3.20 -15.76 1.37
C PHE A 297 -2.72 -14.52 2.13
N TYR A 298 -2.43 -13.43 1.41
CA TYR A 298 -1.97 -12.17 2.02
C TYR A 298 -3.06 -11.49 2.86
N TYR A 299 -4.33 -11.60 2.47
CA TYR A 299 -5.45 -11.16 3.30
C TYR A 299 -5.47 -11.88 4.66
N PHE A 300 -5.25 -13.20 4.67
CA PHE A 300 -5.18 -13.97 5.92
C PHE A 300 -3.96 -13.64 6.78
N ILE A 301 -2.83 -13.28 6.18
CA ILE A 301 -1.68 -12.71 6.92
C ILE A 301 -2.10 -11.42 7.63
N GLY A 302 -2.80 -10.52 6.94
CA GLY A 302 -3.35 -9.30 7.55
C GLY A 302 -4.28 -9.59 8.74
N ILE A 303 -5.17 -10.57 8.61
CA ILE A 303 -6.04 -11.02 9.71
C ILE A 303 -5.22 -11.59 10.87
N ALA A 304 -4.26 -12.46 10.59
CA ALA A 304 -3.41 -13.09 11.60
C ALA A 304 -2.63 -12.02 12.37
N PHE A 305 -2.05 -11.06 11.65
CA PHE A 305 -1.36 -9.91 12.24
C PHE A 305 -2.29 -9.09 13.14
N SER A 306 -3.51 -8.75 12.69
CA SER A 306 -4.50 -8.04 13.51
C SER A 306 -4.84 -8.78 14.81
N LYS A 307 -4.88 -10.12 14.79
CA LYS A 307 -5.11 -10.92 16.01
C LYS A 307 -3.91 -10.84 16.98
N ILE A 308 -2.68 -10.85 16.46
CA ILE A 308 -1.45 -10.79 17.26
C ILE A 308 -1.26 -9.40 17.89
N THR A 309 -1.71 -8.33 17.22
CA THR A 309 -1.53 -6.96 17.71
C THR A 309 -2.58 -6.50 18.73
N LYS A 310 -3.78 -7.11 18.74
CA LYS A 310 -4.84 -6.81 19.72
C LYS A 310 -4.37 -6.88 21.20
N PRO A 311 -3.65 -7.94 21.64
CA PRO A 311 -3.04 -7.98 22.97
C PRO A 311 -2.09 -6.80 23.25
N ILE A 312 -1.25 -6.44 22.27
CA ILE A 312 -0.30 -5.32 22.38
C ILE A 312 -1.03 -4.00 22.61
N LEU A 313 -2.07 -3.71 21.82
CA LEU A 313 -2.90 -2.51 21.97
C LEU A 313 -3.60 -2.44 23.34
N LYS A 314 -4.00 -3.60 23.88
CA LYS A 314 -4.60 -3.71 25.22
C LYS A 314 -3.59 -3.44 26.33
N ILE A 315 -2.39 -4.01 26.25
CA ILE A 315 -1.28 -3.79 27.21
C ILE A 315 -0.89 -2.31 27.23
N LEU A 316 -0.80 -1.69 26.06
CA LEU A 316 -0.51 -0.27 25.89
C LEU A 316 -1.65 0.65 26.36
N LYS A 317 -2.77 0.09 26.85
CA LYS A 317 -3.95 0.83 27.32
C LYS A 317 -4.58 1.71 26.24
N ILE A 318 -4.31 1.41 24.96
CA ILE A 318 -4.89 2.10 23.80
C ILE A 318 -6.32 1.60 23.56
N SER A 319 -6.58 0.31 23.82
CA SER A 319 -7.93 -0.27 23.75
C SER A 319 -8.31 -0.92 25.08
N LYS A 320 -9.13 -0.25 25.90
CA LYS A 320 -9.65 -0.81 27.15
C LYS A 320 -11.13 -1.17 26.99
N PRO A 321 -11.52 -2.46 27.11
CA PRO A 321 -12.93 -2.79 27.17
C PRO A 321 -13.53 -2.26 28.47
N ILE A 322 -14.76 -1.74 28.38
CA ILE A 322 -15.60 -1.40 29.53
C ILE A 322 -16.21 -2.70 30.07
N ARG A 323 -16.28 -2.81 31.40
CA ARG A 323 -16.82 -3.98 32.10
C ARG A 323 -18.13 -3.66 32.83
N ASP A 324 -18.82 -2.61 32.41
CA ASP A 324 -20.14 -2.27 32.92
C ASP A 324 -21.14 -3.31 32.38
N GLU A 325 -21.62 -4.18 33.27
CA GLU A 325 -22.57 -5.23 32.89
C GLU A 325 -23.96 -4.68 32.60
N GLU A 326 -24.36 -3.58 33.25
CA GLU A 326 -25.68 -2.97 33.05
C GLU A 326 -25.74 -2.33 31.66
N GLU A 327 -24.74 -1.53 31.30
CA GLU A 327 -24.63 -0.91 29.98
C GLU A 327 -24.54 -1.97 28.87
N LEU A 328 -23.77 -3.04 29.10
CA LEU A 328 -23.69 -4.16 28.16
C LEU A 328 -25.02 -4.90 27.98
N ASN A 329 -25.79 -5.08 29.06
CA ASN A 329 -27.09 -5.75 29.00
C ASN A 329 -28.13 -4.90 28.27
N LYS A 330 -28.17 -3.58 28.51
CA LYS A 330 -29.01 -2.65 27.72
C LYS A 330 -28.72 -2.74 26.23
N VAL A 331 -27.44 -2.75 25.84
CA VAL A 331 -27.05 -2.91 24.43
C VAL A 331 -27.48 -4.28 23.87
N LYS A 332 -27.35 -5.37 24.64
CA LYS A 332 -27.81 -6.70 24.20
C LYS A 332 -29.32 -6.72 23.95
N GLU A 333 -30.11 -6.11 24.82
CA GLU A 333 -31.57 -6.02 24.67
C GLU A 333 -31.95 -5.29 23.38
N ILE A 334 -31.31 -4.14 23.11
CA ILE A 334 -31.49 -3.39 21.86
C ILE A 334 -31.09 -4.26 20.66
N VAL A 335 -29.94 -4.93 20.71
CA VAL A 335 -29.50 -5.83 19.63
C VAL A 335 -30.52 -6.93 19.38
N ASP A 336 -31.07 -7.54 20.41
CA ASP A 336 -32.07 -8.61 20.30
C ASP A 336 -33.40 -8.09 19.72
N GLU A 337 -33.86 -6.92 20.14
CA GLU A 337 -35.05 -6.26 19.59
C GLU A 337 -34.91 -6.02 18.09
N ILE A 338 -33.83 -5.34 17.68
CA ILE A 338 -33.60 -4.99 16.27
C ILE A 338 -33.30 -6.23 15.43
N SER A 339 -32.60 -7.23 15.98
CA SER A 339 -32.34 -8.51 15.32
C SER A 339 -33.65 -9.22 14.96
N LYS A 340 -34.65 -9.21 15.86
CA LYS A 340 -35.99 -9.76 15.60
C LYS A 340 -36.70 -8.98 14.50
N LYS A 341 -36.71 -7.64 14.56
CA LYS A 341 -37.31 -6.78 13.51
C LYS A 341 -36.69 -7.04 12.14
N LEU A 342 -35.37 -7.20 12.08
CA LEU A 342 -34.64 -7.49 10.84
C LEU A 342 -34.67 -8.97 10.43
N LYS A 343 -35.18 -9.89 11.26
CA LYS A 343 -35.15 -11.35 11.02
C LYS A 343 -33.72 -11.86 10.77
N VAL A 344 -32.78 -11.42 11.59
CA VAL A 344 -31.37 -11.83 11.54
C VAL A 344 -30.93 -12.33 12.92
N LYS A 345 -29.97 -13.26 12.97
CA LYS A 345 -29.39 -13.67 14.26
C LYS A 345 -28.59 -12.52 14.86
N PRO A 346 -28.58 -12.35 16.20
CA PRO A 346 -27.77 -11.34 16.85
C PRO A 346 -26.26 -11.61 16.64
N PHE A 347 -25.43 -10.62 16.99
CA PHE A 347 -23.99 -10.76 16.93
C PHE A 347 -23.49 -11.85 17.90
N LYS A 348 -22.39 -12.52 17.53
CA LYS A 348 -21.82 -13.59 18.37
C LYS A 348 -21.17 -13.05 19.64
N LYS A 349 -20.73 -11.80 19.60
CA LYS A 349 -20.10 -11.08 20.72
C LYS A 349 -20.40 -9.59 20.58
N ILE A 350 -20.58 -8.92 21.72
CA ILE A 350 -20.70 -7.47 21.81
C ILE A 350 -19.60 -6.99 22.75
N GLU A 351 -18.83 -5.99 22.34
CA GLU A 351 -17.76 -5.39 23.12
C GLU A 351 -17.93 -3.87 23.13
N ILE A 352 -17.77 -3.24 24.29
CA ILE A 352 -17.76 -1.78 24.44
C ILE A 352 -16.33 -1.38 24.82
N PHE A 353 -15.71 -0.47 24.07
CA PHE A 353 -14.38 0.06 24.34
C PHE A 353 -14.45 1.49 24.85
N ASN A 354 -13.61 1.80 25.83
CA ASN A 354 -13.43 3.18 26.25
C ASN A 354 -12.65 3.96 25.20
N SER A 355 -13.31 4.93 24.56
CA SER A 355 -12.74 5.78 23.51
C SER A 355 -13.49 7.10 23.45
N ASP A 356 -12.75 8.19 23.21
CA ASP A 356 -13.29 9.53 23.00
C ASP A 356 -13.81 9.75 21.57
N VAL A 357 -13.67 8.74 20.70
CA VAL A 357 -14.20 8.72 19.33
C VAL A 357 -15.52 7.96 19.33
N ALA A 358 -16.61 8.59 18.85
CA ALA A 358 -17.89 7.93 18.66
C ALA A 358 -17.82 6.97 17.47
N ASN A 359 -17.92 5.66 17.72
CA ASN A 359 -17.84 4.67 16.66
C ASN A 359 -18.61 3.38 16.99
N ALA A 360 -19.18 2.77 15.97
CA ALA A 360 -19.70 1.42 15.97
C ALA A 360 -19.10 0.68 14.76
N LEU A 361 -18.75 -0.59 14.92
CA LEU A 361 -18.26 -1.40 13.81
C LEU A 361 -18.54 -2.88 14.03
N VAL A 362 -18.66 -3.61 12.92
CA VAL A 362 -18.74 -5.08 12.91
C VAL A 362 -17.41 -5.67 12.46
N GLU A 363 -16.81 -6.54 13.29
CA GLU A 363 -15.62 -7.31 12.92
C GLU A 363 -15.93 -8.79 12.71
N GLY A 364 -15.19 -9.43 11.80
CA GLY A 364 -15.12 -10.88 11.66
C GLY A 364 -15.89 -11.41 10.45
N LEU A 365 -15.25 -12.27 9.67
CA LEU A 365 -15.82 -12.81 8.42
C LEU A 365 -16.89 -13.90 8.64
N PHE A 366 -16.69 -14.76 9.65
CA PHE A 366 -17.56 -15.90 9.96
C PHE A 366 -18.17 -15.86 11.37
N ARG A 367 -17.63 -15.00 12.23
CA ARG A 367 -18.07 -14.82 13.62
C ARG A 367 -18.15 -13.32 13.88
N GLU A 368 -19.21 -12.70 13.36
CA GLU A 368 -19.38 -11.25 13.44
C GLU A 368 -19.57 -10.83 14.90
N LYS A 369 -18.76 -9.87 15.36
CA LYS A 369 -18.88 -9.21 16.65
C LYS A 369 -19.20 -7.72 16.44
N LEU A 370 -20.04 -7.17 17.32
CA LEU A 370 -20.30 -5.75 17.40
C LEU A 370 -19.33 -5.10 18.37
N VAL A 371 -18.72 -4.00 17.96
CA VAL A 371 -17.80 -3.21 18.75
C VAL A 371 -18.34 -1.78 18.82
N LEU A 372 -18.58 -1.28 20.03
CA LEU A 372 -19.08 0.08 20.29
C LEU A 372 -18.06 0.85 21.14
N THR A 373 -18.16 2.18 21.14
CA THR A 373 -17.34 3.04 22.01
C THR A 373 -18.16 3.76 23.08
N SER A 374 -17.54 4.07 24.22
CA SER A 374 -18.18 4.87 25.27
C SER A 374 -18.68 6.22 24.76
N LYS A 375 -17.92 6.92 23.92
CA LYS A 375 -18.38 8.19 23.35
C LYS A 375 -19.65 8.03 22.53
N LEU A 376 -19.80 6.93 21.78
CA LEU A 376 -21.03 6.67 21.01
C LEU A 376 -22.24 6.56 21.95
N LEU A 377 -22.13 5.76 23.00
CA LEU A 377 -23.22 5.55 23.96
C LEU A 377 -23.59 6.82 24.73
N LYS A 378 -22.63 7.74 24.93
CA LYS A 378 -22.87 9.03 25.58
C LYS A 378 -23.57 10.06 24.70
N ILE A 379 -23.43 10.00 23.37
CA ILE A 379 -23.98 11.03 22.47
C ILE A 379 -25.34 10.66 21.89
N LEU A 380 -25.67 9.37 21.87
CA LEU A 380 -26.91 8.87 21.27
C LEU A 380 -27.95 8.61 22.35
N SER A 381 -29.20 8.96 22.06
CA SER A 381 -30.37 8.44 22.77
C SER A 381 -30.55 6.95 22.49
N GLU A 382 -31.43 6.29 23.23
CA GLU A 382 -31.72 4.86 23.01
C GLU A 382 -32.25 4.59 21.58
N GLU A 383 -33.14 5.44 21.08
CA GLU A 383 -33.70 5.32 19.72
C GLU A 383 -32.66 5.61 18.62
N GLU A 384 -31.74 6.55 18.88
CA GLU A 384 -30.61 6.80 17.98
C GLU A 384 -29.59 5.66 18.01
N LEU A 385 -29.37 5.03 19.16
CA LEU A 385 -28.53 3.84 19.29
C LEU A 385 -29.16 2.64 18.57
N LYS A 386 -30.49 2.47 18.66
CA LYS A 386 -31.26 1.50 17.85
C LYS A 386 -31.00 1.72 16.35
N ALA A 387 -30.97 2.97 15.89
CA ALA A 387 -30.68 3.30 14.48
C ALA A 387 -29.30 2.79 14.03
N VAL A 388 -28.27 3.03 14.83
CA VAL A 388 -26.89 2.60 14.51
C VAL A 388 -26.75 1.08 14.57
N ILE A 389 -27.35 0.45 15.58
CA ILE A 389 -27.36 -1.02 15.68
C ILE A 389 -28.14 -1.65 14.52
N ALA A 390 -29.23 -1.03 14.06
CA ALA A 390 -29.95 -1.46 12.88
C ALA A 390 -29.09 -1.42 11.61
N HIS A 391 -28.25 -0.38 11.45
CA HIS A 391 -27.27 -0.29 10.37
C HIS A 391 -26.25 -1.44 10.42
N GLU A 392 -25.63 -1.68 11.58
CA GLU A 392 -24.66 -2.77 11.74
C GLU A 392 -25.30 -4.15 11.52
N LEU A 393 -26.53 -4.37 11.97
CA LEU A 393 -27.28 -5.60 11.72
C LEU A 393 -27.71 -5.73 10.26
N ALA A 394 -27.93 -4.63 9.55
CA ALA A 394 -28.18 -4.65 8.11
C ALA A 394 -26.97 -5.21 7.34
N HIS A 395 -25.74 -4.82 7.72
CA HIS A 395 -24.53 -5.43 7.16
C HIS A 395 -24.47 -6.94 7.39
N LYS A 396 -24.83 -7.40 8.58
CA LYS A 396 -24.89 -8.83 8.89
C LYS A 396 -25.96 -9.55 8.07
N LYS A 397 -27.18 -8.99 8.01
CA LYS A 397 -28.33 -9.55 7.28
C LYS A 397 -28.02 -9.73 5.79
N ARG A 398 -27.33 -8.75 5.20
CA ARG A 398 -26.97 -8.72 3.79
C ARG A 398 -25.63 -9.39 3.49
N THR A 399 -24.95 -9.90 4.51
CA THR A 399 -23.62 -10.54 4.38
C THR A 399 -22.57 -9.63 3.75
N HIS A 400 -22.67 -8.31 3.98
CA HIS A 400 -21.83 -7.31 3.33
C HIS A 400 -20.32 -7.54 3.50
N ILE A 401 -19.88 -8.02 4.67
CA ILE A 401 -18.46 -8.35 4.92
C ILE A 401 -17.99 -9.48 3.98
N LYS A 402 -18.83 -10.50 3.76
CA LYS A 402 -18.50 -11.64 2.88
C LYS A 402 -18.54 -11.22 1.41
N ILE A 403 -19.54 -10.44 1.02
CA ILE A 403 -19.65 -9.88 -0.33
C ILE A 403 -18.43 -8.99 -0.63
N GLY A 404 -18.04 -8.13 0.31
CA GLY A 404 -16.85 -7.30 0.18
C GLY A 404 -15.57 -8.12 0.04
N PHE A 405 -15.41 -9.18 0.85
CA PHE A 405 -14.25 -10.06 0.78
C PHE A 405 -14.17 -10.85 -0.54
N VAL A 406 -15.26 -11.49 -0.95
CA VAL A 406 -15.31 -12.24 -2.22
C VAL A 406 -15.16 -11.30 -3.41
N GLY A 407 -15.80 -10.13 -3.36
CA GLY A 407 -15.65 -9.08 -4.36
C GLY A 407 -14.21 -8.63 -4.51
N PHE A 408 -13.53 -8.34 -3.40
CA PHE A 408 -12.10 -7.98 -3.39
C PHE A 408 -11.23 -9.04 -4.06
N ILE A 409 -11.46 -10.33 -3.77
CA ILE A 409 -10.71 -11.42 -4.41
C ILE A 409 -10.98 -11.48 -5.92
N ILE A 410 -12.24 -11.42 -6.34
CA ILE A 410 -12.61 -11.54 -7.76
C ILE A 410 -12.09 -10.34 -8.56
N ILE A 411 -12.31 -9.12 -8.06
CA ILE A 411 -11.91 -7.89 -8.74
C ILE A 411 -10.38 -7.82 -8.84
N GLY A 412 -9.68 -8.08 -7.73
CA GLY A 412 -8.22 -8.14 -7.73
C GLY A 412 -7.70 -9.23 -8.67
N ALA A 413 -8.30 -10.43 -8.66
CA ALA A 413 -7.90 -11.52 -9.55
C ALA A 413 -8.00 -11.12 -11.04
N VAL A 414 -9.08 -10.42 -11.43
CA VAL A 414 -9.25 -9.93 -12.80
C VAL A 414 -8.23 -8.84 -13.12
N ILE A 415 -8.14 -7.80 -12.29
CA ILE A 415 -7.31 -6.61 -12.55
C ILE A 415 -5.83 -6.96 -12.60
N TYR A 416 -5.33 -7.71 -11.62
CA TYR A 416 -3.92 -8.08 -11.57
C TYR A 416 -3.57 -9.14 -12.62
N SER A 417 -4.51 -9.99 -13.05
CA SER A 417 -4.27 -10.88 -14.21
C SER A 417 -4.11 -10.11 -15.51
N ILE A 418 -4.92 -9.06 -15.72
CA ILE A 418 -4.79 -8.16 -16.87
C ILE A 418 -3.43 -7.44 -16.81
N ALA A 419 -3.03 -6.95 -15.63
CA ALA A 419 -1.72 -6.32 -15.43
C ALA A 419 -0.56 -7.27 -15.80
N ILE A 420 -0.60 -8.52 -15.31
CA ILE A 420 0.40 -9.55 -15.64
C ILE A 420 0.40 -9.85 -17.15
N TYR A 421 -0.77 -9.97 -17.77
CA TYR A 421 -0.88 -10.20 -19.21
C TYR A 421 -0.27 -9.06 -20.02
N LEU A 422 -0.56 -7.80 -19.66
CA LEU A 422 0.02 -6.61 -20.31
C LEU A 422 1.54 -6.60 -20.18
N LEU A 423 2.07 -6.88 -18.98
CA LEU A 423 3.51 -6.95 -18.76
C LEU A 423 4.19 -7.99 -19.66
N ASN A 424 3.61 -9.19 -19.74
CA ASN A 424 4.14 -10.24 -20.61
C ASN A 424 4.03 -9.89 -22.09
N SER A 425 2.97 -9.17 -22.49
CA SER A 425 2.72 -8.81 -23.90
C SER A 425 3.65 -7.72 -24.41
N ILE A 426 4.03 -6.77 -23.56
CA ILE A 426 4.91 -5.66 -23.94
C ILE A 426 6.38 -6.14 -24.06
N ASN A 427 6.69 -7.38 -23.63
CA ASN A 427 8.02 -8.02 -23.68
C ASN A 427 9.15 -7.07 -23.21
N PHE A 428 8.81 -6.21 -22.25
CA PHE A 428 9.69 -5.16 -21.74
C PHE A 428 10.24 -5.59 -20.40
N GLU A 429 11.57 -5.70 -20.33
CA GLU A 429 12.30 -5.95 -19.11
C GLU A 429 12.63 -4.60 -18.48
N GLY A 430 12.01 -4.26 -17.36
CA GLY A 430 12.27 -2.98 -16.68
C GLY A 430 11.38 -2.74 -15.47
N LEU A 431 12.01 -2.50 -14.32
CA LEU A 431 11.34 -2.23 -13.04
C LEU A 431 10.33 -1.07 -13.15
N THR A 432 10.63 -0.05 -13.95
CA THR A 432 9.77 1.12 -14.15
C THR A 432 8.41 0.81 -14.77
N ILE A 433 8.37 0.02 -15.86
CA ILE A 433 7.11 -0.32 -16.54
C ILE A 433 6.29 -1.27 -15.68
N PHE A 434 6.97 -2.23 -15.03
CA PHE A 434 6.37 -3.08 -14.01
C PHE A 434 5.64 -2.24 -12.95
N MET A 435 6.34 -1.30 -12.34
CA MET A 435 5.76 -0.45 -11.30
C MET A 435 4.63 0.45 -11.84
N GLY A 436 4.75 0.98 -13.06
CA GLY A 436 3.69 1.79 -13.68
C GLY A 436 2.39 1.01 -13.90
N ILE A 437 2.48 -0.20 -14.47
CA ILE A 437 1.31 -1.05 -14.71
C ILE A 437 0.69 -1.52 -13.38
N PHE A 438 1.52 -1.95 -12.42
CA PHE A 438 1.02 -2.37 -11.11
C PHE A 438 0.39 -1.23 -10.30
N LEU A 439 0.95 -0.02 -10.37
CA LEU A 439 0.36 1.16 -9.72
C LEU A 439 -0.98 1.53 -10.34
N PHE A 440 -1.10 1.46 -11.66
CA PHE A 440 -2.36 1.66 -12.36
C PHE A 440 -3.40 0.61 -11.95
N ALA A 441 -3.02 -0.67 -11.96
CA ALA A 441 -3.86 -1.78 -11.54
C ALA A 441 -4.36 -1.61 -10.10
N TYR A 442 -3.46 -1.27 -9.16
CA TYR A 442 -3.82 -0.99 -7.76
C TYR A 442 -4.79 0.18 -7.64
N THR A 443 -4.54 1.28 -8.36
CA THR A 443 -5.42 2.46 -8.33
C THR A 443 -6.82 2.11 -8.85
N LEU A 444 -6.91 1.33 -9.92
CA LEU A 444 -8.17 0.88 -10.50
C LEU A 444 -8.93 -0.05 -9.53
N ASP A 445 -8.25 -1.04 -8.96
CA ASP A 445 -8.82 -1.95 -7.95
C ASP A 445 -9.36 -1.17 -6.76
N TYR A 446 -8.58 -0.23 -6.24
CA TYR A 446 -8.99 0.65 -5.14
C TYR A 446 -10.27 1.43 -5.48
N LEU A 447 -10.34 2.06 -6.65
CA LEU A 447 -11.51 2.86 -7.06
C LEU A 447 -12.77 2.01 -7.22
N ILE A 448 -12.65 0.81 -7.82
CA ILE A 448 -13.77 -0.11 -7.99
C ILE A 448 -14.26 -0.63 -6.63
N CYS A 449 -13.33 -1.08 -5.77
CA CYS A 449 -13.66 -1.51 -4.42
C CYS A 449 -14.35 -0.39 -3.61
N ARG A 450 -13.90 0.87 -3.74
CA ARG A 450 -14.55 2.03 -3.12
C ARG A 450 -15.95 2.29 -3.65
N TYR A 451 -16.15 2.15 -4.96
CA TYR A 451 -17.48 2.28 -5.56
C TYR A 451 -18.46 1.25 -4.99
N ILE A 452 -18.06 -0.01 -4.91
CA ILE A 452 -18.88 -1.10 -4.36
C ILE A 452 -19.17 -0.87 -2.88
N SER A 453 -18.17 -0.46 -2.10
CA SER A 453 -18.34 -0.11 -0.69
C SER A 453 -19.45 0.91 -0.47
N ARG A 454 -19.53 1.97 -1.30
CA ARG A 454 -20.61 2.98 -1.19
C ARG A 454 -22.01 2.43 -1.48
N LYS A 455 -22.11 1.45 -2.39
CA LYS A 455 -23.40 0.79 -2.68
C LYS A 455 -23.85 -0.08 -1.50
N ILE A 456 -22.89 -0.77 -0.87
CA ILE A 456 -23.10 -1.55 0.35
C ILE A 456 -23.62 -0.67 1.49
N GLU A 457 -22.98 0.49 1.72
CA GLU A 457 -23.42 1.46 2.73
C GLU A 457 -24.84 1.96 2.47
N LYS A 458 -25.17 2.29 1.21
CA LYS A 458 -26.53 2.69 0.84
C LYS A 458 -27.57 1.61 1.13
N ASP A 459 -27.29 0.34 0.81
CA ASP A 459 -28.23 -0.76 1.10
C ASP A 459 -28.40 -0.96 2.61
N ALA A 460 -27.32 -0.80 3.40
CA ALA A 460 -27.41 -0.86 4.86
C ALA A 460 -28.26 0.29 5.43
N ASP A 461 -28.06 1.53 4.97
CA ASP A 461 -28.86 2.70 5.36
C ASP A 461 -30.36 2.50 5.08
N LEU A 462 -30.70 2.05 3.87
CA LEU A 462 -32.10 1.84 3.46
C LEU A 462 -32.76 0.66 4.18
N LEU A 463 -31.98 -0.35 4.59
CA LEU A 463 -32.51 -1.48 5.33
C LEU A 463 -32.72 -1.14 6.82
N ALA A 464 -31.83 -0.35 7.42
CA ALA A 464 -31.97 0.11 8.80
C ALA A 464 -33.19 1.04 8.98
N THR A 465 -33.43 1.93 8.04
CA THR A 465 -34.56 2.86 8.02
C THR A 465 -35.93 2.21 7.77
N LYS A 466 -35.97 0.89 7.48
CA LYS A 466 -37.21 0.09 7.45
C LYS A 466 -37.65 -0.40 8.83
N VAL A 467 -36.75 -0.41 9.81
CA VAL A 467 -37.02 -0.92 11.17
C VAL A 467 -36.84 0.14 12.26
N VAL A 468 -36.25 1.28 11.91
CA VAL A 468 -36.12 2.48 12.73
C VAL A 468 -36.66 3.67 11.95
N GLU A 469 -37.27 4.61 12.65
CA GLU A 469 -37.87 5.81 12.06
C GLU A 469 -36.81 6.64 11.29
N PRO A 470 -37.07 7.05 10.03
CA PRO A 470 -36.07 7.69 9.17
C PRO A 470 -35.46 8.98 9.74
N LYS A 471 -36.24 9.84 10.42
CA LYS A 471 -35.73 11.10 10.98
C LYS A 471 -34.79 10.84 12.14
N THR A 472 -35.13 9.88 13.01
CA THR A 472 -34.28 9.36 14.08
C THR A 472 -32.95 8.83 13.54
N TYR A 473 -33.00 8.09 12.43
CA TYR A 473 -31.79 7.59 11.76
C TYR A 473 -30.91 8.73 11.23
N ILE A 474 -31.50 9.72 10.55
CA ILE A 474 -30.79 10.91 10.06
C ILE A 474 -30.14 11.66 11.23
N LYS A 475 -30.86 11.82 12.35
CA LYS A 475 -30.34 12.47 13.56
C LYS A 475 -29.14 11.71 14.14
N ALA A 476 -29.26 10.39 14.32
CA ALA A 476 -28.18 9.53 14.82
C ALA A 476 -26.93 9.59 13.93
N LEU A 477 -27.12 9.49 12.61
CA LEU A 477 -26.04 9.58 11.63
C LEU A 477 -25.33 10.95 11.69
N SER A 478 -26.10 12.02 11.82
CA SER A 478 -25.59 13.39 11.93
C SER A 478 -24.79 13.58 13.21
N LYS A 479 -25.27 13.08 14.36
CA LYS A 479 -24.55 13.13 15.62
C LYS A 479 -23.19 12.45 15.56
N ILE A 480 -23.11 11.24 14.99
CA ILE A 480 -21.83 10.52 14.82
C ILE A 480 -20.87 11.33 13.93
N HIS A 481 -21.37 11.88 12.84
CA HIS A 481 -20.58 12.70 11.92
C HIS A 481 -19.97 13.92 12.63
N PHE A 482 -20.78 14.64 13.41
CA PHE A 482 -20.33 15.81 14.18
C PHE A 482 -19.38 15.45 15.32
N ALA A 483 -19.67 14.38 16.06
CA ALA A 483 -18.81 13.90 17.13
C ALA A 483 -17.43 13.44 16.62
N SER A 484 -17.35 13.01 15.35
CA SER A 484 -16.11 12.60 14.68
C SER A 484 -15.39 13.74 13.97
N TYR A 485 -15.92 14.97 14.00
CA TYR A 485 -15.40 16.15 13.29
C TYR A 485 -15.19 15.91 11.79
N MET A 486 -16.01 15.04 11.19
CA MET A 486 -15.87 14.73 9.78
C MET A 486 -16.27 15.94 8.94
N PRO A 487 -15.61 16.18 7.79
CA PRO A 487 -16.04 17.22 6.87
C PRO A 487 -17.39 16.86 6.23
N LYS A 488 -18.35 17.80 6.22
CA LYS A 488 -19.67 17.60 5.57
C LYS A 488 -19.55 17.24 4.08
N GLU A 489 -18.63 17.89 3.36
CA GLU A 489 -18.42 17.73 1.91
C GLU A 489 -16.95 17.96 1.49
N GLY A 490 -16.53 17.35 0.37
CA GLY A 490 -15.26 17.65 -0.30
C GLY A 490 -14.88 16.69 -1.43
N VAL A 491 -13.99 17.13 -2.32
CA VAL A 491 -13.47 16.34 -3.47
C VAL A 491 -12.78 15.05 -3.02
N LEU A 492 -12.17 15.03 -1.84
CA LEU A 492 -11.53 13.84 -1.27
C LEU A 492 -12.52 12.82 -0.69
N ASN A 493 -13.83 13.10 -0.70
CA ASN A 493 -14.84 12.12 -0.28
C ASN A 493 -14.77 10.83 -1.09
N ILE A 494 -14.26 10.88 -2.33
CA ILE A 494 -14.05 9.69 -3.18
C ILE A 494 -13.03 8.69 -2.57
N LEU A 495 -12.09 9.18 -1.77
CA LEU A 495 -11.06 8.37 -1.08
C LEU A 495 -11.50 7.87 0.31
N MET A 496 -12.62 8.37 0.84
CA MET A 496 -13.16 7.95 2.12
C MET A 496 -13.84 6.58 2.02
N THR A 497 -13.86 5.83 3.14
CA THR A 497 -14.50 4.51 3.23
C THR A 497 -16.03 4.59 3.22
N HIS A 498 -16.60 5.67 3.75
CA HIS A 498 -18.03 5.95 3.73
C HIS A 498 -18.36 7.12 2.78
N PRO A 499 -19.57 7.12 2.19
CA PRO A 499 -20.11 8.31 1.53
C PRO A 499 -20.21 9.49 2.50
N SER A 500 -20.35 10.71 1.96
CA SER A 500 -20.54 11.89 2.80
C SER A 500 -21.86 11.82 3.57
N LEU A 501 -21.96 12.54 4.68
CA LEU A 501 -23.22 12.65 5.44
C LEU A 501 -24.37 13.07 4.52
N LYS A 502 -24.14 14.09 3.70
CA LYS A 502 -25.14 14.60 2.75
C LYS A 502 -25.58 13.55 1.74
N ASP A 503 -24.65 12.75 1.21
CA ASP A 503 -25.00 11.67 0.27
C ASP A 503 -25.89 10.62 0.94
N ARG A 504 -25.55 10.20 2.16
CA ARG A 504 -26.31 9.20 2.93
C ARG A 504 -27.70 9.71 3.28
N VAL A 505 -27.79 10.93 3.81
CA VAL A 505 -29.06 11.59 4.14
C VAL A 505 -29.94 11.74 2.89
N LYS A 506 -29.36 12.14 1.76
CA LYS A 506 -30.10 12.27 0.48
C LYS A 506 -30.71 10.96 0.01
N TYR A 507 -30.09 9.80 0.27
CA TYR A 507 -30.68 8.50 -0.06
C TYR A 507 -31.96 8.24 0.72
N ILE A 508 -31.91 8.52 2.03
CA ILE A 508 -33.03 8.31 2.96
C ILE A 508 -34.14 9.31 2.65
N GLN A 509 -33.77 10.58 2.51
CA GLN A 509 -34.68 11.66 2.16
C GLN A 509 -35.49 11.35 0.90
N LYS A 510 -34.83 10.88 -0.16
CA LYS A 510 -35.47 10.50 -1.42
C LYS A 510 -36.37 9.27 -1.28
N GLU A 511 -35.97 8.27 -0.50
CA GLU A 511 -36.75 7.05 -0.30
C GLU A 511 -38.05 7.33 0.49
N PHE A 512 -38.00 8.21 1.48
CA PHE A 512 -39.11 8.48 2.39
C PHE A 512 -39.80 9.84 2.16
N ASN A 513 -39.46 10.56 1.09
CA ASN A 513 -40.01 11.87 0.72
C ASN A 513 -39.97 12.90 1.87
N ILE A 514 -38.83 12.99 2.57
CA ILE A 514 -38.65 13.96 3.67
C ILE A 514 -38.31 15.34 3.08
N PRO A 515 -39.00 16.43 3.45
CA PRO A 515 -38.68 17.78 2.95
C PRO A 515 -37.27 18.24 3.31
N ASP A 516 -36.64 19.05 2.45
CA ASP A 516 -35.29 19.60 2.69
C ASP A 516 -35.21 20.38 4.02
N GLU A 517 -36.19 21.24 4.29
CA GLU A 517 -36.26 22.05 5.52
C GLU A 517 -36.30 21.18 6.78
N GLU A 518 -36.98 20.04 6.72
CA GLU A 518 -37.08 19.13 7.85
C GLU A 518 -35.75 18.40 8.09
N VAL A 519 -35.06 18.00 7.02
CA VAL A 519 -33.72 17.40 7.11
C VAL A 519 -32.72 18.38 7.70
N GLU A 520 -32.71 19.64 7.23
CA GLU A 520 -31.83 20.68 7.74
C GLU A 520 -32.07 20.91 9.23
N LYS A 521 -33.34 21.02 9.64
CA LYS A 521 -33.70 21.15 11.06
C LYS A 521 -33.17 20.00 11.91
N ILE A 522 -33.35 18.75 11.47
CA ILE A 522 -32.85 17.57 12.20
C ILE A 522 -31.32 17.59 12.32
N MET A 523 -30.63 18.00 11.25
CA MET A 523 -29.17 18.10 11.24
C MET A 523 -28.65 19.20 12.15
N ASP A 524 -29.36 20.33 12.24
CA ASP A 524 -29.00 21.43 13.12
C ASP A 524 -29.25 21.07 14.59
N GLU A 525 -30.39 20.43 14.92
CA GLU A 525 -30.63 19.87 16.26
C GLU A 525 -29.54 18.88 16.66
N ALA A 526 -29.15 17.96 15.75
CA ALA A 526 -28.07 17.02 16.00
C ALA A 526 -26.72 17.70 16.26
N TYR A 527 -26.45 18.81 15.57
CA TYR A 527 -25.25 19.61 15.79
C TYR A 527 -25.26 20.26 17.18
N GLU A 528 -26.35 20.93 17.54
CA GLU A 528 -26.51 21.62 18.83
C GLU A 528 -26.37 20.65 20.01
N GLU A 529 -27.02 19.49 19.95
CA GLU A 529 -26.94 18.48 21.01
C GLU A 529 -25.51 17.96 21.21
N VAL A 530 -24.77 17.68 20.12
CA VAL A 530 -23.38 17.22 20.25
C VAL A 530 -22.46 18.34 20.73
N GLU A 531 -22.69 19.57 20.29
CA GLU A 531 -21.93 20.75 20.72
C GLU A 531 -22.11 21.01 22.23
N GLU A 532 -23.34 20.93 22.74
CA GLU A 532 -23.61 21.02 24.18
C GLU A 532 -22.94 19.91 24.98
N LEU A 533 -23.01 18.67 24.50
CA LEU A 533 -22.38 17.51 25.14
C LEU A 533 -20.84 17.58 25.11
N GLN A 534 -20.23 18.43 24.29
CA GLN A 534 -18.78 18.67 24.32
C GLN A 534 -18.37 19.77 25.30
N LYS A 535 -19.29 20.66 25.67
CA LYS A 535 -19.06 21.72 26.66
C LYS A 535 -19.18 21.22 28.10
N ARG A 536 -19.93 20.13 28.31
CA ARG A 536 -20.02 19.39 29.57
C ARG A 536 -18.85 18.43 29.71
#